data_AF-R5CVM4-F1
#
_entry.id   AF-R5CVM4-F1
#
_cell.length_a   1.000
_cell.length_b   1.000
_cell.length_c   1.000
_cell.angle_alpha   90.00
_cell.angle_beta   90.00
_cell.angle_gamma   90.00
#
_symmetry.space_group_name_H-M   'P 1'
#
loop_
_entity.id
_entity.type
_entity.pdbx_description
1 polymer ?
#
loop_
_entity_poly.entity_id
_entity_poly.type
_entity_poly.pdbx_seq_one_letter_code
_entity_poly.pdbx_strand_id
1 'polypeptide(L)'
;MPRHARVCERHTGAGLSLQEIVSRNLPLPHTDLLPETLEEQVICYADKFFSKTRLDREKTIEQAEKSVAKHGEEGLKRFCRWKEMFE
;
A
#
# COMPACT_ATOMS: atom_id res chain seq x y z
N MET A 1 -3.01 21.66 5.00
CA MET A 1 -2.62 20.56 5.90
C MET A 1 -1.60 19.65 5.21
N PRO A 2 -0.28 19.88 5.38
CA PRO A 2 0.75 19.15 4.63
C PRO A 2 0.93 17.68 5.01
N ARG A 3 0.53 17.26 6.23
CA ARG A 3 0.72 15.87 6.71
C ARG A 3 -0.22 14.87 6.03
N HIS A 4 -1.47 15.26 5.76
CA HIS A 4 -2.46 14.39 5.08
C HIS A 4 -2.12 14.19 3.60
N ALA A 5 -1.51 15.20 2.95
CA ALA A 5 -1.09 15.09 1.55
C ALA A 5 -0.05 13.98 1.33
N ARG A 6 0.90 13.81 2.26
CA ARG A 6 1.92 12.74 2.19
C ARG A 6 1.32 11.34 2.21
N VAL A 7 0.29 11.11 3.04
CA VAL A 7 -0.44 9.84 3.08
C VAL A 7 -1.07 9.57 1.71
N CYS A 8 -1.72 10.58 1.12
CA CYS A 8 -2.33 10.44 -0.21
C CYS A 8 -1.30 10.11 -1.31
N GLU A 9 -0.09 10.65 -1.23
CA GLU A 9 0.98 10.37 -2.20
C GLU A 9 1.54 8.94 -2.07
N ARG A 10 1.52 8.35 -0.87
CA ARG A 10 2.24 7.10 -0.54
C ARG A 10 1.34 5.89 -0.30
N HIS A 11 0.02 6.07 -0.18
CA HIS A 11 -0.93 4.97 0.11
C HIS A 11 -1.28 4.07 -1.08
N THR A 12 -0.76 4.36 -2.27
CA THR A 12 -1.07 3.55 -3.46
C THR A 12 -0.49 2.15 -3.28
N GLY A 13 -1.37 1.14 -3.18
CA GLY A 13 -0.93 -0.22 -2.87
C GLY A 13 -0.26 -0.28 -1.48
N ALA A 14 0.89 -0.94 -1.38
CA ALA A 14 1.73 -0.94 -0.18
C ALA A 14 2.88 0.08 -0.28
N GLY A 15 2.65 1.17 -1.03
CA GLY A 15 3.68 2.10 -1.48
C GLY A 15 4.30 1.66 -2.82
N LEU A 16 4.85 2.64 -3.55
CA LEU A 16 5.54 2.42 -4.82
C LEU A 16 7.03 2.74 -4.67
N SER A 17 7.89 1.77 -4.93
CA SER A 17 9.34 2.02 -4.98
C SER A 17 9.75 2.73 -6.27
N LEU A 18 10.91 3.38 -6.23
CA LEU A 18 11.56 3.96 -7.41
C LEU A 18 11.68 2.93 -8.54
N GLN A 19 12.07 1.70 -8.21
CA GLN A 19 12.21 0.62 -9.19
C GLN A 19 10.87 0.26 -9.85
N GLU A 20 9.77 0.23 -9.09
CA GLU A 20 8.43 0.00 -9.62
C GLU A 20 7.98 1.15 -10.53
N ILE A 21 8.27 2.40 -10.15
CA ILE A 21 7.94 3.59 -10.95
C ILE A 21 8.67 3.56 -12.29
N VAL A 22 9.97 3.28 -12.27
CA VAL A 22 10.80 3.22 -13.48
C VAL A 22 10.43 2.00 -14.35
N SER A 23 10.30 0.80 -13.77
CA SER A 23 10.00 -0.42 -14.54
C SER A 23 8.63 -0.39 -15.20
N ARG A 24 7.65 0.29 -14.59
CA ARG A 24 6.29 0.47 -15.14
C ARG A 24 6.13 1.75 -15.94
N ASN A 25 7.19 2.54 -16.09
CA ASN A 25 7.20 3.81 -16.80
C ASN A 25 6.02 4.73 -16.35
N LEU A 26 5.82 4.84 -15.04
CA LEU A 26 4.75 5.65 -14.48
C LEU A 26 5.10 7.15 -14.59
N PRO A 27 4.13 8.02 -14.90
CA PRO A 27 4.33 9.47 -14.94
C PRO A 27 4.36 10.07 -13.52
N LEU A 28 5.20 9.50 -12.65
CA LEU A 28 5.39 9.90 -11.26
C LEU A 28 6.84 10.35 -11.05
N PRO A 29 7.13 11.14 -10.00
CA PRO A 29 8.50 11.46 -9.64
C PRO A 29 9.33 10.19 -9.46
N HIS A 30 10.54 10.16 -10.01
CA HIS A 30 11.49 9.06 -9.85
C HIS A 30 12.09 9.11 -8.44
N THR A 31 11.28 8.77 -7.44
CA THR A 31 11.66 8.67 -6.02
C THR A 31 10.83 7.59 -5.34
N ASP A 32 11.24 7.14 -4.15
CA ASP A 32 10.45 6.20 -3.37
C ASP A 32 9.22 6.88 -2.78
N LEU A 33 8.04 6.35 -3.11
CA LEU A 33 6.74 6.75 -2.58
C LEU A 33 6.22 5.64 -1.65
N LEU A 34 7.04 5.32 -0.65
CA LEU A 34 6.76 4.29 0.35
C LEU A 34 6.23 4.93 1.65
N PRO A 35 5.33 4.26 2.39
CA PRO A 35 4.94 4.73 3.72
C PRO A 35 6.13 4.63 4.68
N GLU A 36 6.45 5.71 5.37
CA GLU A 36 7.65 5.80 6.22
C GLU A 36 7.28 5.73 7.70
N THR A 37 6.18 6.37 8.08
CA THR A 37 5.69 6.45 9.45
C THR A 37 4.76 5.28 9.81
N LEU A 38 4.61 5.00 11.11
CA LEU A 38 3.70 3.96 11.58
C LEU A 38 2.24 4.28 11.17
N GLU A 39 1.87 5.55 11.26
CA GLU A 39 0.55 6.06 10.87
C GLU A 39 0.27 5.86 9.38
N GLU A 40 1.25 6.13 8.51
CA GLU A 40 1.11 5.84 7.08
C GLU A 40 0.99 4.32 6.84
N GLN A 41 1.81 3.51 7.51
CA GLN A 41 1.80 2.06 7.35
C GLN A 41 0.48 1.42 7.80
N VAL A 42 -0.06 1.82 8.96
CA VAL A 42 -1.33 1.28 9.47
C VAL A 42 -2.50 1.68 8.56
N ILE A 43 -2.51 2.91 8.03
CA ILE A 43 -3.52 3.35 7.07
C ILE A 43 -3.41 2.54 5.77
N CYS A 44 -2.19 2.36 5.23
CA CYS A 44 -1.97 1.56 4.03
C CYS A 44 -2.39 0.11 4.21
N TYR A 45 -2.13 -0.47 5.38
CA TYR A 45 -2.52 -1.83 5.73
C TYR A 45 -4.05 -1.96 5.78
N ALA A 46 -4.72 -1.11 6.57
CA ALA A 46 -6.17 -1.12 6.75
C ALA A 46 -6.94 -0.91 5.42
N ASP A 47 -6.45 -0.01 4.55
CA ASP A 47 -7.04 0.25 3.23
C ASP A 47 -7.16 -1.02 2.36
N LYS A 48 -6.26 -2.01 2.52
CA LYS A 48 -6.29 -3.24 1.70
C LYS A 48 -7.44 -4.17 2.01
N PHE A 49 -8.00 -4.08 3.20
CA PHE A 49 -9.14 -4.89 3.62
C PHE A 49 -10.45 -4.44 2.99
N PHE A 50 -10.52 -3.19 2.52
CA PHE A 50 -11.72 -2.65 1.91
C PHE A 50 -11.54 -2.44 0.40
N SER A 51 -12.63 -2.14 -0.28
CA SER A 51 -12.61 -1.83 -1.71
C SER A 51 -13.42 -0.58 -1.98
N LYS A 52 -13.12 0.09 -3.10
CA LYS A 52 -13.82 1.33 -3.50
C LYS A 52 -15.30 1.13 -3.82
N THR A 53 -15.76 -0.11 -3.99
CA THR A 53 -17.14 -0.45 -4.41
C THR A 53 -17.92 -1.25 -3.37
N ARG A 54 -17.25 -1.86 -2.40
CA ARG A 54 -17.86 -2.64 -1.32
C ARG A 54 -17.17 -2.25 -0.01
N LEU A 55 -17.71 -1.22 0.63
CA LEU A 55 -17.23 -0.69 1.90
C LEU A 55 -17.84 -1.42 3.10
N ASP A 56 -18.97 -2.10 2.87
CA ASP A 56 -19.72 -2.91 3.83
C ASP A 56 -19.10 -4.30 4.06
N ARG A 57 -18.13 -4.69 3.22
CA ARG A 57 -17.53 -6.02 3.25
C ARG A 57 -16.03 -5.95 3.39
N GLU A 58 -15.56 -6.33 4.56
CA GLU A 58 -14.16 -6.56 4.84
C GLU A 58 -13.66 -7.82 4.13
N LYS A 59 -12.49 -7.73 3.51
CA LYS A 59 -11.77 -8.87 2.94
C LYS A 59 -11.05 -9.64 4.04
N THR A 60 -10.89 -10.95 3.87
CA THR A 60 -9.97 -11.70 4.73
C THR A 60 -8.51 -11.33 4.43
N ILE A 61 -7.61 -11.63 5.36
CA ILE A 61 -6.17 -11.40 5.17
C ILE A 61 -5.67 -12.07 3.89
N GLU A 62 -6.05 -13.33 3.64
CA GLU A 62 -5.67 -14.05 2.42
C GLU A 62 -6.18 -13.36 1.13
N GLN A 63 -7.37 -12.75 1.19
CA GLN A 63 -7.91 -11.99 0.06
C GLN A 63 -7.15 -10.68 -0.16
N ALA A 64 -6.76 -10.00 0.92
CA ALA A 64 -5.93 -8.81 0.87
C ALA A 64 -4.53 -9.13 0.30
N GLU A 65 -3.87 -10.19 0.80
CA GLU A 65 -2.58 -10.69 0.30
C GLU A 65 -2.64 -10.99 -1.21
N LYS A 66 -3.64 -11.76 -1.66
CA LYS A 66 -3.85 -12.03 -3.09
C LYS A 66 -4.05 -10.76 -3.91
N SER A 67 -4.76 -9.77 -3.37
CA SER A 67 -4.98 -8.49 -4.05
C SER A 67 -3.69 -7.68 -4.16
N VAL A 68 -2.84 -7.69 -3.13
CA VAL A 68 -1.54 -6.99 -3.13
C VAL A 68 -0.57 -7.69 -4.07
N ALA A 69 -0.50 -9.03 -4.03
CA ALA A 69 0.39 -9.85 -4.85
C ALA A 69 0.23 -9.61 -6.36
N LYS A 70 -1.00 -9.34 -6.83
CA LYS A 70 -1.27 -8.99 -8.23
C LYS A 70 -0.50 -7.76 -8.72
N HIS A 71 -0.15 -6.87 -7.80
CA HIS A 71 0.52 -5.61 -8.09
C HIS A 71 2.03 -5.67 -7.83
N GLY A 72 2.61 -6.82 -7.49
CA GLY A 72 4.06 -7.01 -7.32
C GLY A 72 4.44 -7.70 -6.02
N GLU A 73 5.56 -8.42 -6.05
CA GLU A 73 6.08 -9.18 -4.90
C GLU A 73 6.58 -8.27 -3.76
N GLU A 74 7.18 -7.12 -4.08
CA GLU A 74 7.67 -6.18 -3.07
C GLU A 74 6.55 -5.59 -2.22
N GLY A 75 5.41 -5.26 -2.84
CA GLY A 75 4.23 -4.84 -2.11
C GLY A 75 3.68 -5.94 -1.18
N LEU A 76 3.73 -7.20 -1.62
CA LEU A 76 3.31 -8.33 -0.79
C LEU A 76 4.23 -8.52 0.42
N LYS A 77 5.56 -8.44 0.24
CA LYS A 77 6.52 -8.54 1.36
C LYS A 77 6.26 -7.47 2.42
N ARG A 78 6.00 -6.22 1.99
CA ARG A 78 5.63 -5.12 2.91
C ARG A 78 4.33 -5.43 3.64
N PHE A 79 3.32 -5.92 2.94
CA PHE A 79 2.04 -6.30 3.54
C PHE A 79 2.19 -7.42 4.58
N CYS A 80 2.98 -8.46 4.28
CA CYS A 80 3.26 -9.53 5.24
C CYS A 80 3.97 -9.01 6.49
N ARG A 81 4.94 -8.08 6.32
CA ARG A 81 5.58 -7.42 7.46
C ARG A 81 4.59 -6.63 8.30
N TRP A 82 3.65 -5.91 7.68
CA TRP A 82 2.61 -5.17 8.42
C TRP A 82 1.65 -6.08 9.15
N LYS A 83 1.28 -7.21 8.56
CA LYS A 83 0.50 -8.26 9.23
C LYS A 83 1.18 -8.70 10.53
N GLU A 84 2.48 -8.97 10.52
CA GLU A 84 3.23 -9.33 11.74
C GLU A 84 3.33 -8.17 12.77
N MET A 85 3.16 -6.92 12.34
CA MET A 85 3.27 -5.74 13.21
C MET A 85 1.94 -5.31 13.84
N PHE A 86 0.81 -5.56 13.15
CA PHE A 86 -0.51 -5.03 13.51
C PHE A 86 -1.53 -6.10 13.91
N GLU A 87 -1.23 -7.38 13.71
CA GLU A 87 -1.98 -8.53 14.26
C GLU A 87 -1.16 -9.26 15.34
#